data_AF-A0A1G2ID36-F1
#
_entry.id   AF-A0A1G2ID36-F1
#
_cell.length_a   1.000
_cell.length_b   1.000
_cell.length_c   1.000
_cell.angle_alpha   90.00
_cell.angle_beta   90.00
_cell.angle_gamma   90.00
#
_symmetry.space_group_name_H-M   'P 1'
#
loop_
_entity.id
_entity.type
_entity.pdbx_description
1 polymer ?
#
loop_
_entity_poly.entity_id
_entity_poly.type
_entity_poly.pdbx_seq_one_letter_code
_entity_poly.pdbx_strand_id
1 'polypeptide(L)' 'MVLEVKKKEKESSQNLVHRFTKVVRQSGILLDVRGKQFRKRPKSALAKKRSALRRVILKAEKIVAEKMAKPK' A
#
# COMPACT_ATOMS: atom_id res chain seq x y z
N MET A 1 -13.57 -9.30 -6.56
CA MET A 1 -14.11 -8.01 -6.11
C MET A 1 -14.05 -7.06 -7.29
N VAL A 2 -15.21 -6.73 -7.87
CA VAL A 2 -15.26 -5.80 -9.00
C VAL A 2 -15.34 -4.39 -8.43
N LEU A 3 -14.38 -3.56 -8.80
CA LEU A 3 -14.30 -2.17 -8.35
C LEU A 3 -14.98 -1.30 -9.40
N GLU A 4 -16.19 -0.83 -9.08
CA GLU A 4 -17.00 -0.03 -10.00
C GLU A 4 -17.12 1.41 -9.52
N VAL A 5 -16.90 2.37 -10.43
CA VAL A 5 -17.06 3.80 -10.16
C VAL A 5 -17.97 4.39 -11.22
N LYS A 6 -19.22 4.69 -10.84
CA LYS A 6 -20.22 5.33 -11.73
C LYS A 6 -20.11 6.85 -11.66
N LYS A 7 -20.45 7.52 -12.76
CA LYS A 7 -20.51 8.98 -12.86
C LYS A 7 -21.70 9.50 -12.05
N LYS A 8 -21.49 10.59 -11.30
CA LYS A 8 -22.58 11.31 -10.61
C LYS A 8 -23.17 12.42 -11.51
N GLU A 9 -24.41 12.80 -11.26
CA GLU A 9 -25.16 13.73 -12.13
C GLU A 9 -24.46 15.09 -12.38
N LYS A 10 -23.82 15.68 -11.36
CA LYS A 10 -23.12 16.98 -11.46
C LYS A 10 -21.59 16.85 -11.50
N GLU A 11 -21.07 15.72 -11.98
CA GLU A 11 -19.63 15.46 -12.01
C GLU A 11 -19.00 15.75 -13.39
N SER A 12 -17.90 16.52 -13.38
CA SER A 12 -17.04 16.66 -14.56
C SER A 12 -16.27 15.36 -14.84
N SER A 13 -15.95 15.11 -16.11
CA SER A 13 -15.21 13.90 -16.50
C SER A 13 -13.84 13.78 -15.80
N GLN A 14 -13.18 14.91 -15.52
CA GLN A 14 -11.91 14.93 -14.79
C GLN A 14 -12.05 14.47 -13.34
N ASN A 15 -13.10 14.92 -12.65
CA ASN A 15 -13.36 14.53 -11.26
C ASN A 15 -13.67 13.02 -11.14
N LEU A 16 -14.36 12.46 -12.14
CA LEU A 16 -14.62 11.03 -12.22
C LEU A 16 -13.32 10.22 -12.33
N VAL A 17 -12.41 10.63 -13.22
CA VAL A 17 -11.09 9.98 -13.41
C VAL A 17 -10.24 10.08 -12.13
N HIS A 18 -10.24 11.24 -11.47
CA HIS A 18 -9.54 11.41 -10.20
C HIS A 18 -10.07 10.46 -9.13
N ARG A 19 -11.40 10.36 -8.99
CA ARG A 19 -12.03 9.44 -8.03
C ARG A 19 -11.72 7.99 -8.37
N PHE A 20 -11.83 7.61 -9.64
CA PHE A 20 -11.44 6.27 -10.10
C PHE A 20 -10.00 5.95 -9.69
N THR A 21 -9.06 6.86 -9.95
CA THR A 21 -7.64 6.67 -9.61
C THR A 21 -7.43 6.52 -8.11
N LYS A 22 -8.09 7.36 -7.30
CA LYS A 22 -8.04 7.29 -5.84
C LYS A 22 -8.57 5.94 -5.32
N VAL A 23 -9.72 5.51 -5.83
CA VAL A 23 -10.37 4.26 -5.42
C VAL A 23 -9.51 3.05 -5.84
N VAL A 24 -8.96 3.03 -7.06
CA VAL A 24 -8.02 1.98 -7.51
C VAL A 24 -6.79 1.93 -6.61
N ARG A 25 -6.20 3.08 -6.27
CA ARG A 25 -5.03 3.14 -5.38
C ARG A 25 -5.35 2.63 -3.98
N GLN A 26 -6.46 3.07 -3.40
CA GLN A 26 -6.89 2.65 -2.06
C GLN A 26 -7.25 1.17 -1.99
N SER A 27 -7.86 0.63 -3.05
CA SER A 27 -8.23 -0.79 -3.11
C SER A 27 -7.03 -1.74 -3.07
N GLY A 28 -5.83 -1.26 -3.42
CA GLY A 28 -4.63 -2.09 -3.47
C GLY A 28 -4.66 -3.19 -4.54
N ILE A 29 -5.67 -3.23 -5.42
CA ILE A 29 -5.88 -4.35 -6.37
C ILE A 29 -4.68 -4.54 -7.30
N LEU A 30 -4.04 -3.45 -7.72
CA LEU A 30 -2.83 -3.49 -8.54
C LEU A 30 -1.64 -4.13 -7.79
N LEU A 31 -1.52 -3.90 -6.49
CA LEU A 31 -0.46 -4.49 -5.67
C LEU A 31 -0.71 -5.99 -5.45
N ASP A 32 -1.96 -6.38 -5.25
CA ASP A 32 -2.35 -7.78 -5.10
C ASP A 32 -2.09 -8.57 -6.40
N VAL A 33 -2.56 -8.06 -7.54
CA VAL A 33 -2.34 -8.69 -8.86
C VAL A 33 -0.85 -8.81 -9.17
N ARG A 34 -0.06 -7.73 -9.00
CA ARG A 34 1.41 -7.79 -9.17
C ARG A 34 2.07 -8.76 -8.19
N GLY A 35 1.56 -8.84 -6.96
CA GLY A 35 2.05 -9.76 -5.94
C GLY A 35 1.85 -11.23 -6.30
N LYS A 36 0.73 -11.54 -6.96
CA LYS A 36 0.30 -12.87 -7.42
C LYS A 36 0.80 -13.25 -8.82
N GLN A 37 1.35 -12.30 -9.58
CA GLN A 37 1.85 -12.53 -10.95
C GLN A 37 2.80 -13.74 -11.06
N PHE A 38 3.62 -13.98 -10.03
CA PHE A 38 4.57 -15.09 -10.00
C PHE A 38 4.36 -15.98 -8.77
N ARG A 39 4.50 -17.30 -8.96
CA ARG A 39 4.50 -18.30 -7.88
C ARG A 39 5.70 -18.06 -6.97
N LYS A 40 5.45 -17.80 -5.69
CA LYS A 40 6.50 -17.66 -4.66
C LYS A 40 6.53 -18.89 -3.76
N ARG A 41 7.73 -19.37 -3.43
CA ARG A 41 7.92 -20.42 -2.42
C ARG A 41 7.62 -19.85 -1.02
N PRO A 42 7.01 -20.62 -0.11
CA PRO A 42 6.80 -20.17 1.26
C PRO A 42 8.14 -19.91 1.97
N LYS A 43 8.19 -18.88 2.81
CA LYS A 43 9.40 -18.56 3.59
C LYS A 43 9.66 -19.64 4.65
N SER A 44 10.93 -19.99 4.85
CA SER A 44 11.38 -20.84 5.96
C SER A 44 11.13 -20.17 7.33
N ALA A 45 11.14 -20.96 8.41
CA ALA A 45 10.93 -20.43 9.77
C ALA A 45 11.95 -19.33 10.13
N LEU A 46 13.23 -19.53 9.78
CA LEU A 46 14.28 -18.54 9.99
C LEU A 46 14.03 -17.25 9.18
N ALA A 47 13.63 -17.38 7.91
CA ALA A 47 13.34 -16.23 7.06
C ALA A 47 12.13 -15.43 7.58
N LYS A 48 11.12 -16.10 8.16
CA LYS A 48 10.00 -15.43 8.84
C LYS A 48 10.47 -14.64 10.07
N LYS A 49 11.31 -15.24 10.93
CA LYS A 49 11.89 -14.58 12.11
C LYS A 49 12.72 -13.34 11.74
N ARG A 50 13.64 -13.47 10.77
CA ARG A 50 14.46 -12.34 10.28
C ARG A 50 13.59 -11.20 9.72
N SER A 51 12.55 -11.53 8.95
CA SER A 51 11.60 -10.54 8.42
C SER A 51 10.84 -9.81 9.53
N ALA A 52 10.51 -10.49 10.63
CA ALA A 52 9.84 -9.85 11.77
C ALA A 52 10.79 -8.90 12.51
N LEU A 53 12.03 -9.33 12.79
CA LEU A 53 13.06 -8.49 13.42
C LEU A 53 13.34 -7.22 12.58
N ARG A 54 13.46 -7.36 11.25
CA ARG A 54 13.65 -6.21 10.37
C ARG A 54 12.53 -5.18 10.47
N ARG A 55 11.26 -5.61 10.58
CA ARG A 55 10.12 -4.69 10.76
C ARG A 55 10.19 -3.92 12.08
N VAL A 56 10.64 -4.58 13.15
CA VAL A 56 10.82 -3.93 14.47
C VAL A 56 11.90 -2.85 14.40
N ILE A 57 13.05 -3.18 13.81
CA ILE A 57 14.17 -2.25 13.62
C ILE A 57 13.73 -1.02 12.80
N LEU A 58 13.11 -1.24 11.64
CA LEU A 58 12.65 -0.15 10.77
C LEU A 58 11.61 0.74 11.46
N LYS A 59 10.75 0.17 12.32
CA LYS A 59 9.78 0.95 13.10
C LYS A 59 10.50 1.85 14.12
N ALA A 60 11.54 1.35 14.79
CA ALA A 60 12.33 2.13 15.72
C ALA A 60 13.09 3.26 15.02
N GLU A 61 13.75 2.96 13.88
CA GLU A 61 14.46 3.94 13.05
C GLU A 61 13.52 5.06 12.60
N LYS A 62 12.30 4.72 12.15
CA LYS A 62 11.28 5.68 11.75
C LYS A 62 10.88 6.63 12.89
N ILE A 63 10.66 6.10 14.10
CA ILE A 63 10.30 6.92 15.27
C ILE A 63 11.41 7.91 15.61
N VAL A 64 12.67 7.46 15.57
CA VAL A 64 13.82 8.34 15.81
C VAL A 64 13.90 9.43 14.73
N ALA A 65 13.77 9.05 13.46
CA ALA A 65 13.78 10.00 12.34
C ALA A 65 12.65 11.04 12.47
N GLU A 66 11.43 10.64 12.82
CA GLU A 66 10.29 11.55 13.05
C GLU A 66 10.53 12.50 14.22
N LYS A 67 11.24 12.07 15.27
CA LYS A 67 11.62 12.95 16.39
C LYS A 67 12.67 13.98 15.96
N MET A 68 13.67 13.56 15.19
CA MET A 68 14.76 14.42 14.74
C MET A 68 14.34 15.40 13.63
N ALA A 69 13.30 15.07 12.86
CA ALA A 69 12.78 15.90 11.77
C ALA A 69 11.82 17.02 12.20
N LYS A 70 11.40 17.06 13.47
CA LYS A 70 10.58 18.15 13.99
C LYS A 70 11.47 19.39 14.20
N PRO A 71 11.13 20.56 13.64
CA PRO A 71 11.84 21.80 13.96
C PRO A 71 11.69 22.07 15.46
N LYS A 72 12.78 22.51 16.10
CA LYS A 72 12.80 22.90 17.52
C LYS A 72 11.85 24.07 17.79
#